data_AF-A0AAN8FTW8-F1
#
_entry.id   AF-A0AAN8FTW8-F1
#
_cell.length_a   1.000
_cell.length_b   1.000
_cell.length_c   1.000
_cell.angle_alpha   90.00
_cell.angle_beta   90.00
_cell.angle_gamma   90.00
#
_symmetry.space_group_name_H-M   'P 1'
#
loop_
_entity.id
_entity.type
_entity.pdbx_description
1 polymer ?
#
loop_
_entity_poly.entity_id
_entity_poly.type
_entity_poly.pdbx_seq_one_letter_code
_entity_poly.pdbx_strand_id
1 'polypeptide(L)'
;MARLLDTVCPNRVVAVLEGGYFPANYTESASMMVRGLKGLPLPHLALDRLSPAFKETLWNNIVHHSYRYDSMRKWLEKLQANQKARGLAEFKIRPPVHLGKGVRDLWEEVKRSRSVRTREWFPELTAEQKKFGEDGIAAYVKEYDYTTPTKDPEEDLLLEQMLWTVRSDVEAFANSAPICLRFIADFTDFIEGKKESMMICDRKLLNLNGQENLATRLTQCNAKSM
;
A
#
# COMPACT_ATOMS: atom_id res chain seq x y z
N MET A 1 -6.57 -9.01 12.44
CA MET A 1 -5.14 -9.35 12.21
C MET A 1 -4.43 -9.82 13.48
N ALA A 2 -4.27 -9.00 14.52
CA ALA A 2 -3.51 -9.40 15.72
C ALA A 2 -3.97 -10.73 16.37
N ARG A 3 -5.29 -10.99 16.42
CA ARG A 3 -5.85 -12.28 16.86
C ARG A 3 -5.39 -13.47 16.00
N LEU A 4 -5.34 -13.29 14.69
CA LEU A 4 -4.91 -14.36 13.77
C LEU A 4 -3.43 -14.71 14.03
N LEU A 5 -2.59 -13.70 14.29
CA LEU A 5 -1.19 -13.92 14.67
C LEU A 5 -1.07 -14.64 16.02
N ASP A 6 -1.92 -14.28 16.99
CA ASP A 6 -1.94 -14.93 18.30
C ASP A 6 -2.40 -16.40 18.20
N THR A 7 -3.25 -16.74 17.23
CA THR A 7 -3.60 -18.14 16.96
C THR A 7 -2.41 -18.96 16.44
N VAL A 8 -1.51 -18.33 15.66
CA VAL A 8 -0.30 -18.99 15.15
C VAL A 8 0.77 -19.16 16.24
N CYS A 9 0.94 -18.16 17.10
CA CYS A 9 1.92 -18.16 18.19
C CYS A 9 1.31 -17.61 19.49
N PRO A 10 0.54 -18.44 20.22
CA PRO A 10 -0.23 -17.99 21.38
C PRO A 10 0.62 -17.33 22.45
N ASN A 11 0.19 -16.17 22.93
CA ASN A 11 0.84 -15.37 23.98
C ASN A 11 2.28 -14.92 23.64
N ARG A 12 2.66 -14.95 22.36
CA ARG A 12 3.99 -14.53 21.89
C ARG A 12 3.92 -13.48 20.78
N VAL A 13 2.84 -12.71 20.75
CA VAL A 13 2.66 -11.59 19.83
C VAL A 13 3.01 -10.29 20.53
N VAL A 14 4.03 -9.60 20.01
CA VAL A 14 4.37 -8.23 20.42
C VAL A 14 3.90 -7.29 19.31
N ALA A 15 3.01 -6.36 19.66
CA ALA A 15 2.60 -5.30 18.76
C ALA A 15 3.47 -4.05 18.98
N VAL A 16 4.14 -3.59 17.92
CA VAL A 16 4.95 -2.38 17.94
C VAL A 16 4.21 -1.29 17.17
N LEU A 17 4.16 -0.11 17.77
CA LEU A 17 3.54 1.07 17.21
C LEU A 17 4.49 1.74 16.21
N GLU A 18 4.02 1.90 14.96
CA GLU A 18 4.81 2.45 13.84
C GLU A 18 4.22 3.79 13.35
N GLY A 19 3.87 3.91 12.06
CA GLY A 19 3.18 5.07 11.51
C GLY A 19 1.74 5.21 12.00
N GLY A 20 1.20 6.43 11.89
CA GLY A 20 -0.13 6.77 12.38
C GLY A 20 -0.29 8.27 12.51
N TYR A 21 -0.74 8.91 11.44
CA TYR A 21 -0.69 10.38 11.32
C TYR A 21 -2.00 11.09 11.68
N PHE A 22 -3.08 10.32 11.91
CA PHE A 22 -4.36 10.86 12.34
C PHE A 22 -4.76 10.27 13.70
N PRO A 23 -4.64 11.04 14.81
CA PRO A 23 -4.75 10.52 16.17
C PRO A 23 -6.03 9.75 16.47
N ALA A 24 -7.19 10.21 15.98
CA ALA A 24 -8.47 9.56 16.24
C ALA A 24 -8.52 8.13 15.65
N ASN A 25 -8.10 7.97 14.39
CA ASN A 25 -8.04 6.65 13.75
C ASN A 25 -7.02 5.76 14.46
N TYR A 26 -5.87 6.32 14.80
CA TYR A 26 -4.80 5.59 15.45
C TYR A 26 -5.22 5.01 16.81
N THR A 27 -5.85 5.84 17.66
CA THR A 27 -6.35 5.40 18.97
C THR A 27 -7.38 4.29 18.83
N GLU A 28 -8.31 4.42 17.89
CA GLU A 28 -9.34 3.41 17.65
C GLU A 28 -8.75 2.09 17.13
N SER A 29 -7.86 2.16 16.13
CA SER A 29 -7.14 1.00 15.60
C SER A 29 -6.33 0.27 16.67
N ALA A 30 -5.62 1.02 17.53
CA ALA A 30 -4.86 0.47 18.64
C ALA A 30 -5.77 -0.18 19.70
N SER A 31 -6.92 0.43 20.00
CA SER A 31 -7.94 -0.13 20.89
C SER A 31 -8.45 -1.49 20.40
N MET A 32 -8.78 -1.60 19.10
CA MET A 32 -9.24 -2.85 18.49
C MET A 32 -8.13 -3.93 18.47
N MET A 33 -6.88 -3.54 18.22
CA MET A 33 -5.74 -4.43 18.32
C MET A 33 -5.60 -5.01 19.74
N VAL A 34 -5.67 -4.18 20.77
CA VAL A 34 -5.60 -4.60 22.18
C VAL A 34 -6.78 -5.50 22.55
N ARG A 35 -8.02 -5.19 22.12
CA ARG A 35 -9.15 -6.12 22.27
C ARG A 35 -8.87 -7.48 21.64
N GLY A 36 -8.32 -7.47 20.44
CA GLY A 36 -7.96 -8.68 19.69
C GLY A 36 -7.02 -9.59 20.48
N LEU A 37 -5.93 -9.02 20.99
CA LEU A 37 -4.91 -9.71 21.80
C LEU A 37 -5.42 -10.17 23.17
N LYS A 38 -6.38 -9.45 23.77
CA LYS A 38 -7.04 -9.87 25.01
C LYS A 38 -8.13 -10.94 24.82
N GLY A 39 -8.34 -11.40 23.58
CA GLY A 39 -9.42 -12.34 23.27
C GLY A 39 -10.83 -11.77 23.42
N LEU A 40 -11.01 -10.45 23.54
CA LEU A 40 -12.31 -9.81 23.71
C LEU A 40 -13.10 -9.79 22.39
N PRO A 41 -14.45 -9.78 22.38
CA PRO A 41 -15.21 -9.73 21.13
C PRO A 41 -14.75 -8.61 20.20
N LEU A 42 -14.54 -8.91 18.91
CA LEU A 42 -14.19 -7.93 17.88
C LEU A 42 -15.44 -7.61 17.06
N PRO A 43 -15.54 -6.40 16.47
CA PRO A 43 -16.65 -6.07 15.60
C PRO A 43 -16.68 -7.01 14.39
N HIS A 44 -17.89 -7.30 13.91
CA HIS A 44 -18.12 -8.11 12.73
C HIS A 44 -17.47 -7.48 11.51
N LEU A 45 -16.76 -8.29 10.72
CA LEU A 45 -16.18 -7.87 9.46
C LEU A 45 -16.93 -8.54 8.31
N ALA A 46 -17.63 -7.72 7.52
CA ALA A 46 -18.15 -8.14 6.23
C ALA A 46 -17.02 -8.04 5.19
N LEU A 47 -16.74 -9.14 4.49
CA LEU A 47 -15.73 -9.14 3.43
C LEU A 47 -16.29 -8.48 2.18
N ASP A 48 -15.67 -7.38 1.80
CA ASP A 48 -15.99 -6.67 0.57
C ASP A 48 -15.24 -7.26 -0.64
N ARG A 49 -15.67 -6.86 -1.84
CA ARG A 49 -15.03 -7.31 -3.09
C ARG A 49 -13.62 -6.74 -3.21
N LEU A 50 -12.63 -7.59 -3.51
CA LEU A 50 -11.27 -7.12 -3.80
C LEU A 50 -11.26 -6.14 -4.98
N SER A 51 -10.55 -5.02 -4.81
CA SER A 51 -10.28 -4.10 -5.92
C SER A 51 -9.34 -4.76 -6.93
N PRO A 52 -9.46 -4.45 -8.24
CA PRO A 52 -8.59 -5.06 -9.25
C PRO A 52 -7.09 -4.83 -9.01
N ALA A 53 -6.69 -3.64 -8.56
CA ALA A 53 -5.29 -3.34 -8.22
C ALA A 53 -4.77 -4.19 -7.05
N PHE A 54 -5.62 -4.44 -6.04
CA PHE A 54 -5.26 -5.31 -4.93
C PHE A 54 -5.18 -6.79 -5.36
N LYS A 55 -6.08 -7.25 -6.23
CA LYS A 55 -5.99 -8.60 -6.84
C LYS A 55 -4.69 -8.79 -7.60
N GLU A 56 -4.30 -7.82 -8.43
CA GLU A 56 -3.04 -7.88 -9.17
C GLU A 56 -1.85 -8.02 -8.22
N THR A 57 -1.86 -7.25 -7.12
CA THR A 57 -0.84 -7.33 -6.08
C THR A 57 -0.80 -8.72 -5.44
N LEU A 58 -1.95 -9.30 -5.09
CA LEU A 58 -2.02 -10.65 -4.52
C LEU A 58 -1.53 -11.72 -5.51
N TRP A 59 -1.95 -11.65 -6.77
CA TRP A 59 -1.47 -12.53 -7.84
C TRP A 59 0.05 -12.46 -8.00
N ASN A 60 0.61 -11.26 -8.08
CA ASN A 60 2.04 -11.05 -8.19
C ASN A 60 2.80 -11.65 -7.00
N ASN A 61 2.30 -11.47 -5.77
CA ASN A 61 2.90 -12.05 -4.57
C ASN A 61 2.83 -13.59 -4.57
N ILE A 62 1.68 -14.17 -4.91
CA ILE A 62 1.49 -15.62 -4.96
C ILE A 62 2.43 -16.25 -6.00
N VAL A 63 2.47 -15.70 -7.22
CA VAL A 63 3.37 -16.16 -8.28
C VAL A 63 4.83 -16.03 -7.82
N HIS A 64 5.21 -14.85 -7.31
CA HIS A 64 6.58 -14.59 -6.87
C HIS A 64 7.02 -15.54 -5.75
N HIS A 65 6.17 -15.85 -4.77
CA HIS A 65 6.55 -16.68 -3.63
C HIS A 65 6.34 -18.19 -3.83
N SER A 66 5.62 -18.61 -4.88
CA SER A 66 5.27 -20.03 -5.13
C SER A 66 6.48 -20.98 -5.28
N TYR A 67 7.62 -20.48 -5.75
CA TYR A 67 8.83 -21.31 -5.90
C TYR A 67 9.44 -21.69 -4.54
N ARG A 68 9.19 -20.90 -3.49
CA ARG A 68 9.80 -21.06 -2.17
C ARG A 68 8.85 -21.65 -1.12
N TYR A 69 7.54 -21.42 -1.25
CA TYR A 69 6.55 -21.83 -0.26
C TYR A 69 5.51 -22.77 -0.87
N ASP A 70 5.43 -24.00 -0.37
CA ASP A 70 4.52 -25.04 -0.89
C ASP A 70 3.04 -24.64 -0.78
N SER A 71 2.66 -23.93 0.29
CA SER A 71 1.30 -23.42 0.44
C SER A 71 0.94 -22.42 -0.67
N MET A 72 1.87 -21.53 -1.03
CA MET A 72 1.69 -20.58 -2.13
C MET A 72 1.63 -21.28 -3.48
N ARG A 73 2.43 -22.34 -3.68
CA ARG A 73 2.37 -23.16 -4.91
C ARG A 73 1.01 -23.82 -5.09
N LYS A 74 0.49 -24.46 -4.04
CA LYS A 74 -0.85 -25.08 -4.06
C LYS A 74 -1.93 -24.06 -4.39
N TRP A 75 -1.87 -22.88 -3.79
CA TRP A 75 -2.79 -21.79 -4.10
C TRP A 75 -2.66 -21.30 -5.55
N LEU A 76 -1.43 -21.15 -6.04
CA LEU A 76 -1.19 -20.78 -7.45
C LEU A 76 -1.83 -21.79 -8.40
N GLU A 77 -1.62 -23.09 -8.18
CA GLU A 77 -2.21 -24.16 -8.98
C GLU A 77 -3.74 -24.10 -8.98
N LYS A 78 -4.37 -23.94 -7.81
CA LYS A 78 -5.82 -23.79 -7.69
C LYS A 78 -6.34 -22.58 -8.45
N LEU A 79 -5.69 -21.42 -8.27
CA LEU A 79 -6.12 -20.17 -8.91
C LEU A 79 -5.97 -20.22 -10.44
N GLN A 80 -4.88 -20.79 -10.96
CA GLN A 80 -4.68 -20.96 -12.40
C GLN A 80 -5.65 -21.99 -12.99
N ALA A 81 -5.92 -23.08 -12.29
CA ALA A 81 -6.96 -24.03 -12.68
C ALA A 81 -8.35 -23.37 -12.72
N ASN A 82 -8.64 -22.51 -11.74
CA ASN A 82 -9.89 -21.76 -11.64
C ASN A 82 -10.08 -20.75 -12.80
N GLN A 83 -9.00 -20.09 -13.24
CA GLN A 83 -8.96 -19.26 -14.46
C GLN A 83 -9.29 -20.11 -15.70
N LYS A 84 -8.56 -21.22 -15.88
CA LYS A 84 -8.70 -22.11 -17.03
C LYS A 84 -10.10 -22.71 -17.14
N ALA A 85 -10.70 -23.13 -16.02
CA ALA A 85 -12.05 -23.68 -15.97
C ALA A 85 -13.13 -22.69 -16.46
N ARG A 86 -12.86 -21.38 -16.38
CA ARG A 86 -13.75 -20.31 -16.88
C ARG A 86 -13.35 -19.80 -18.27
N GLY A 87 -12.46 -20.51 -18.97
CA GLY A 87 -11.98 -20.12 -20.29
C GLY A 87 -11.08 -18.88 -20.29
N LEU A 88 -10.55 -18.49 -19.13
CA LEU A 88 -9.62 -17.37 -19.00
C LEU A 88 -8.18 -17.85 -19.19
N ALA A 89 -7.33 -16.96 -19.71
CA ALA A 89 -5.90 -17.21 -19.76
C ALA A 89 -5.31 -17.29 -18.34
N GLU A 90 -4.24 -18.07 -18.21
CA GLU A 90 -3.43 -18.07 -16.99
C GLU A 90 -2.90 -16.67 -16.69
N PHE A 91 -2.92 -16.29 -15.41
CA PHE A 91 -2.32 -15.04 -14.97
C PHE A 91 -0.81 -15.09 -15.20
N LYS A 92 -0.26 -14.03 -15.79
CA LYS A 92 1.18 -13.82 -15.95
C LYS A 92 1.52 -12.44 -15.45
N ILE A 93 2.59 -12.36 -14.64
CA ILE A 93 3.14 -11.08 -14.20
C ILE A 93 3.55 -10.29 -15.44
N ARG A 94 3.05 -9.06 -15.55
CA ARG A 94 3.44 -8.17 -16.63
C ARG A 94 4.83 -7.58 -16.36
N PRO A 95 5.62 -7.35 -17.41
CA PRO A 95 6.84 -6.57 -17.27
C PRO A 95 6.51 -5.21 -16.63
N PRO A 96 7.23 -4.80 -15.57
CA PRO A 96 6.99 -3.52 -14.93
C PRO A 96 7.33 -2.36 -15.88
N VAL A 97 6.44 -1.38 -15.94
CA VAL A 97 6.72 -0.10 -16.59
C VAL A 97 7.43 0.78 -15.57
N HIS A 98 8.73 1.00 -15.78
CA HIS A 98 9.54 1.82 -14.88
C HIS A 98 9.33 3.30 -15.19
N LEU A 99 8.31 3.87 -14.56
CA LEU A 99 8.07 5.31 -14.60
C LEU A 99 8.80 6.00 -13.43
N GLY A 100 9.37 7.18 -13.66
CA GLY A 100 10.11 7.92 -12.62
C GLY A 100 11.56 7.42 -12.42
N LYS A 101 12.29 7.17 -13.52
CA LYS A 101 13.74 6.94 -13.47
C LYS A 101 14.41 8.05 -12.63
N GLY A 102 15.28 7.65 -11.71
CA GLY A 102 15.96 8.57 -10.79
C GLY A 102 15.21 8.86 -9.48
N VAL A 103 13.92 8.51 -9.34
CA VAL A 103 13.19 8.66 -8.06
C VAL A 103 13.84 7.83 -6.96
N ARG A 104 14.20 6.57 -7.26
CA ARG A 104 14.91 5.69 -6.32
C ARG A 104 16.28 6.27 -5.94
N ASP A 105 17.02 6.80 -6.91
CA ASP A 105 18.35 7.36 -6.65
C ASP A 105 18.28 8.59 -5.75
N LEU A 106 17.32 9.49 -6.00
CA LEU A 106 17.06 10.63 -5.12
C LEU A 106 16.71 10.16 -3.70
N TRP A 107 15.86 9.15 -3.58
CA TRP A 107 15.43 8.62 -2.29
C TRP A 107 16.59 8.01 -1.49
N GLU A 108 17.46 7.24 -2.14
CA GLU A 108 18.64 6.67 -1.49
C GLU A 108 19.68 7.75 -1.15
N GLU A 109 19.80 8.81 -1.95
CA GLU A 109 20.61 10.00 -1.61
C GLU A 109 20.12 10.67 -0.33
N VAL A 110 18.83 10.99 -0.29
CA VAL A 110 18.16 11.65 0.86
C VAL A 110 18.35 10.85 2.14
N LYS A 111 18.23 9.52 2.07
CA LYS A 111 18.53 8.63 3.19
C LYS A 111 20.00 8.69 3.60
N ARG A 112 20.92 8.60 2.63
CA ARG A 112 22.36 8.59 2.88
C ARG A 112 22.83 9.90 3.52
N SER A 113 22.33 11.03 3.05
CA SER A 113 22.65 12.35 3.59
C SER A 113 21.89 12.67 4.88
N ARG A 114 20.91 11.85 5.27
CA ARG A 114 19.97 12.09 6.38
C ARG A 114 19.21 13.42 6.22
N SER A 115 19.04 13.90 5.00
CA SER A 115 18.34 15.14 4.65
C SER A 115 16.83 14.93 4.53
N VAL A 116 16.23 14.28 5.54
CA VAL A 116 14.81 13.86 5.52
C VAL A 116 13.92 14.83 6.29
N ARG A 117 12.81 15.25 5.67
CA ARG A 117 11.73 15.98 6.35
C ARG A 117 10.75 14.98 6.97
N THR A 118 11.05 14.50 8.19
CA THR A 118 10.26 13.42 8.84
C THR A 118 9.05 13.90 9.64
N ARG A 119 9.01 15.18 10.05
CA ARG A 119 7.97 15.71 10.94
C ARG A 119 6.87 16.53 10.26
N GLU A 120 7.06 16.91 9.00
CA GLU A 120 6.16 17.78 8.25
C GLU A 120 5.83 17.20 6.87
N TRP A 121 5.77 15.86 6.81
CA TRP A 121 5.57 15.12 5.57
C TRP A 121 4.20 15.41 4.94
N PHE A 122 3.17 15.61 5.77
CA PHE A 122 1.84 15.99 5.34
C PHE A 122 1.54 17.43 5.79
N PRO A 123 0.83 18.21 4.96
CA PRO A 123 0.31 19.50 5.41
C PRO A 123 -0.61 19.27 6.62
N GLU A 124 -0.62 20.22 7.55
CA GLU A 124 -1.57 20.16 8.65
C GLU A 124 -3.00 20.18 8.10
N LEU A 125 -3.81 19.23 8.56
CA LEU A 125 -5.23 19.22 8.23
C LEU A 125 -5.91 20.44 8.84
N THR A 126 -6.81 21.05 8.08
CA THR A 126 -7.66 22.13 8.59
C THR A 126 -8.58 21.60 9.68
N ALA A 127 -9.13 22.49 10.51
CA ALA A 127 -10.12 22.10 11.53
C ALA A 127 -11.32 21.37 10.93
N GLU A 128 -11.78 21.80 9.75
CA GLU A 128 -12.88 21.18 9.01
C GLU A 128 -12.54 19.76 8.55
N GLN A 129 -11.33 19.55 8.00
CA GLN A 129 -10.86 18.23 7.57
C GLN A 129 -10.69 17.27 8.75
N LYS A 130 -10.15 17.75 9.87
CA LYS A 130 -10.03 16.97 11.11
C LYS A 130 -11.40 16.55 11.62
N LYS A 131 -12.34 17.51 11.72
CA LYS A 131 -13.71 17.25 12.15
C LYS A 131 -14.41 16.24 11.25
N PHE A 132 -14.30 16.39 9.93
CA PHE A 132 -14.87 15.44 8.97
C PHE A 132 -14.35 14.01 9.20
N GLY A 133 -13.03 13.86 9.40
CA GLY A 133 -12.43 12.57 9.70
C GLY A 133 -12.89 11.98 11.05
N GLU A 134 -12.96 12.80 12.10
CA GLU A 134 -13.43 12.40 13.42
C GLU A 134 -14.90 11.98 13.42
N ASP A 135 -15.76 12.73 12.76
CA ASP A 135 -17.19 12.43 12.61
C ASP A 135 -17.39 11.11 11.86
N GLY A 136 -16.61 10.86 10.81
CA GLY A 136 -16.64 9.60 10.06
C GLY A 136 -16.20 8.39 10.89
N ILE A 137 -15.14 8.53 11.69
CA ILE A 137 -14.70 7.47 12.62
C ILE A 137 -15.77 7.22 13.67
N ALA A 138 -16.33 8.26 14.26
CA ALA A 138 -17.37 8.13 15.28
C ALA A 138 -18.63 7.45 14.72
N ALA A 139 -19.02 7.75 13.47
CA ALA A 139 -20.10 7.06 12.79
C ALA A 139 -19.79 5.57 12.58
N TYR A 140 -18.61 5.25 12.05
CA TYR A 140 -18.17 3.86 11.85
C TYR A 140 -18.15 3.05 13.14
N VAL A 141 -17.64 3.63 14.24
CA VAL A 141 -17.60 2.96 15.56
C VAL A 141 -19.00 2.69 16.11
N LYS A 142 -19.98 3.56 15.83
CA LYS A 142 -21.38 3.34 16.25
C LYS A 142 -22.04 2.15 15.54
N GLU A 143 -21.56 1.80 14.34
CA GLU A 143 -22.08 0.69 13.55
C GLU A 143 -21.45 -0.66 13.92
N TYR A 144 -20.50 -0.69 14.86
CA TYR A 144 -19.88 -1.94 15.30
C TYR A 144 -20.89 -2.94 15.85
N ASP A 145 -20.97 -4.08 15.16
CA ASP A 145 -21.67 -5.26 15.63
C ASP A 145 -20.70 -6.21 16.32
N TYR A 146 -20.77 -6.29 17.65
CA TYR A 146 -19.97 -7.23 18.44
C TYR A 146 -20.67 -8.58 18.68
N THR A 147 -21.89 -8.73 18.19
CA THR A 147 -22.75 -9.89 18.44
C THR A 147 -22.66 -10.92 17.32
N THR A 148 -22.54 -10.47 16.07
CA THR A 148 -22.39 -11.37 14.93
C THR A 148 -20.95 -11.89 14.84
N PRO A 149 -20.73 -13.22 14.88
CA PRO A 149 -19.41 -13.78 14.70
C PRO A 149 -18.91 -13.53 13.27
N THR A 150 -17.66 -13.12 13.14
CA THR A 150 -16.97 -13.12 11.84
C THR A 150 -16.54 -14.55 11.53
N LYS A 151 -16.96 -15.06 10.37
CA LYS A 151 -16.53 -16.38 9.86
C LYS A 151 -15.38 -16.20 8.87
N ASP A 152 -14.52 -17.20 8.79
CA ASP A 152 -13.53 -17.24 7.72
C ASP A 152 -14.24 -17.39 6.36
N PRO A 153 -13.73 -16.74 5.31
CA PRO A 153 -14.29 -16.90 3.96
C PRO A 153 -14.12 -18.34 3.47
N GLU A 154 -15.16 -18.85 2.82
CA GLU A 154 -15.10 -20.12 2.11
C GLU A 154 -14.08 -20.07 0.97
N GLU A 155 -13.45 -21.21 0.67
CA GLU A 155 -12.41 -21.29 -0.36
C GLU A 155 -12.94 -20.87 -1.74
N ASP A 156 -14.15 -21.27 -2.11
CA ASP A 156 -14.76 -20.92 -3.40
C ASP A 156 -14.92 -19.40 -3.57
N LEU A 157 -15.31 -18.70 -2.51
CA LEU A 157 -15.39 -17.24 -2.51
C LEU A 157 -14.02 -16.62 -2.78
N LEU A 158 -12.96 -17.14 -2.15
CA LEU A 158 -11.60 -16.65 -2.37
C LEU A 158 -11.13 -16.87 -3.81
N LEU A 159 -11.40 -18.06 -4.37
CA LEU A 159 -11.08 -18.38 -5.76
C LEU A 159 -11.82 -17.48 -6.75
N GLU A 160 -13.10 -17.20 -6.50
CA GLU A 160 -13.93 -16.31 -7.33
C GLU A 160 -13.46 -14.86 -7.28
N GLN A 161 -13.15 -14.34 -6.10
CA GLN A 161 -12.68 -12.95 -5.96
C GLN A 161 -11.36 -12.70 -6.70
N MET A 162 -10.55 -13.73 -6.85
CA MET A 162 -9.24 -13.68 -7.51
C MET A 162 -9.27 -13.83 -9.03
N LEU A 163 -10.43 -13.95 -9.68
CA LEU A 163 -10.50 -14.03 -11.14
C LEU A 163 -9.87 -12.80 -11.81
N TRP A 164 -8.94 -13.06 -12.72
CA TRP A 164 -8.22 -12.06 -13.50
C TRP A 164 -8.76 -12.00 -14.92
N THR A 165 -9.42 -10.91 -15.26
CA THR A 165 -10.06 -10.69 -16.55
C THR A 165 -9.46 -9.48 -17.25
N VAL A 166 -9.73 -9.30 -18.55
CA VAL A 166 -9.39 -8.08 -19.28
C VAL A 166 -9.98 -6.83 -18.59
N ARG A 167 -11.18 -6.95 -18.03
CA ARG A 167 -11.79 -5.86 -17.28
C ARG A 167 -11.03 -5.57 -15.99
N SER A 168 -10.66 -6.59 -15.21
CA SER A 168 -9.85 -6.44 -14.01
C SER A 168 -8.54 -5.70 -14.32
N ASP A 169 -7.91 -6.07 -15.42
CA ASP A 169 -6.67 -5.45 -15.89
C ASP A 169 -6.82 -3.97 -16.22
N VAL A 170 -7.81 -3.62 -17.06
CA VAL A 170 -8.08 -2.22 -17.42
C VAL A 170 -8.43 -1.39 -16.20
N GLU A 171 -9.25 -1.92 -15.29
CA GLU A 171 -9.62 -1.22 -14.05
C GLU A 171 -8.42 -1.05 -13.10
N ALA A 172 -7.55 -2.06 -12.99
CA ALA A 172 -6.33 -1.96 -12.17
C ALA A 172 -5.42 -0.84 -12.69
N PHE A 173 -5.22 -0.78 -14.01
CA PHE A 173 -4.45 0.29 -14.64
C PHE A 173 -5.12 1.66 -14.44
N ALA A 174 -6.41 1.78 -14.73
CA ALA A 174 -7.15 3.04 -14.64
C ALA A 174 -7.17 3.61 -13.22
N ASN A 175 -7.24 2.75 -12.20
CA ASN A 175 -7.23 3.17 -10.79
C ASN A 175 -5.83 3.56 -10.30
N SER A 176 -4.78 2.90 -10.82
CA SER A 176 -3.41 3.10 -10.35
C SER A 176 -2.66 4.20 -11.11
N ALA A 177 -2.94 4.37 -12.41
CA ALA A 177 -2.22 5.31 -13.27
C ALA A 177 -2.30 6.78 -12.79
N PRO A 178 -3.45 7.34 -12.37
CA PRO A 178 -3.55 8.74 -12.01
C PRO A 178 -2.61 9.12 -10.86
N ILE A 179 -2.54 8.29 -9.82
CA ILE A 179 -1.68 8.57 -8.67
C ILE A 179 -0.20 8.40 -9.02
N CYS A 180 0.15 7.39 -9.82
CA CYS A 180 1.52 7.21 -10.32
C CYS A 180 1.97 8.41 -11.17
N LEU A 181 1.14 8.85 -12.12
CA LEU A 181 1.43 10.01 -12.97
C LEU A 181 1.58 11.30 -12.16
N ARG A 182 0.74 11.50 -11.13
CA ARG A 182 0.89 12.62 -10.19
C ARG A 182 2.24 12.59 -9.49
N PHE A 183 2.68 11.43 -8.97
CA PHE A 183 4.00 11.33 -8.32
C PHE A 183 5.16 11.62 -9.29
N ILE A 184 5.05 11.21 -10.55
CA ILE A 184 6.07 11.47 -11.57
C ILE A 184 6.13 12.96 -11.91
N ALA A 185 4.97 13.61 -12.06
CA ALA A 185 4.89 15.05 -12.27
C ALA A 185 5.49 15.81 -11.07
N ASP A 186 5.10 15.44 -9.85
CA ASP A 186 5.64 16.03 -8.62
C ASP A 186 7.15 15.87 -8.49
N PHE A 187 7.70 14.71 -8.88
CA PHE A 187 9.13 14.47 -8.94
C PHE A 187 9.82 15.36 -9.98
N THR A 188 9.25 15.45 -11.18
CA THR A 188 9.80 16.26 -12.27
C THR A 188 9.88 17.73 -11.87
N ASP A 189 8.78 18.28 -11.35
CA ASP A 189 8.72 19.65 -10.84
C ASP A 189 9.73 19.90 -9.71
N PHE A 190 9.93 18.92 -8.82
CA PHE A 190 10.93 19.02 -7.75
C PHE A 190 12.35 19.07 -8.29
N ILE A 191 12.71 18.22 -9.26
CA ILE A 191 14.04 18.23 -9.87
C ILE A 191 14.29 19.54 -10.62
N GLU A 192 13.30 20.02 -11.38
CA GLU A 192 13.33 21.28 -12.13
C GLU A 192 13.32 22.54 -11.25
N GLY A 193 13.16 22.39 -9.93
CA GLY A 193 13.14 23.51 -8.99
C GLY A 193 11.85 24.31 -8.99
N LYS A 194 10.79 23.80 -9.62
CA LYS A 194 9.42 24.37 -9.55
C LYS A 194 8.75 24.09 -8.20
N LYS A 195 9.24 23.10 -7.46
CA LYS A 195 8.81 22.77 -6.09
C LYS A 195 10.00 22.70 -5.14
N GLU A 196 9.84 23.31 -3.97
CA GLU A 196 10.83 23.27 -2.88
C GLU A 196 10.92 21.91 -2.19
N SER A 197 9.84 21.12 -2.22
CA SER A 197 9.77 19.82 -1.53
C SER A 197 8.91 18.81 -2.27
N MET A 198 9.29 17.53 -2.19
CA MET A 198 8.53 16.38 -2.67
C MET A 198 8.57 15.26 -1.63
N MET A 199 7.41 14.90 -1.06
CA MET A 199 7.32 13.94 0.05
C MET A 199 8.29 14.32 1.20
N ILE A 200 9.24 13.45 1.54
CA ILE A 200 10.26 13.70 2.58
C ILE A 200 11.50 14.44 2.05
N CYS A 201 11.59 14.66 0.73
CA CYS A 201 12.72 15.31 0.09
C CYS A 201 12.53 16.83 0.12
N ASP A 202 13.54 17.56 0.59
CA ASP A 202 13.53 19.01 0.68
C ASP A 202 14.79 19.58 0.00
N ARG A 203 14.61 20.54 -0.91
CA ARG A 203 15.72 21.11 -1.69
C ARG A 203 16.74 21.84 -0.82
N LYS A 204 16.30 22.49 0.26
CA LYS A 204 17.18 23.19 1.21
C LYS A 204 18.00 22.19 2.00
N LEU A 205 17.38 21.11 2.49
CA LEU A 205 18.10 20.05 3.22
C LEU A 205 19.08 19.28 2.33
N LEU A 206 18.80 19.19 1.03
CA LEU A 206 19.67 18.55 0.04
C LEU A 206 20.73 19.48 -0.54
N ASN A 207 20.78 20.76 -0.12
CA ASN A 207 21.68 21.79 -0.68
C ASN A 207 21.63 21.88 -2.21
N LEU A 208 20.45 21.69 -2.81
CA LEU A 208 20.24 21.77 -4.26
C LEU A 208 20.29 23.20 -4.82
N ASN A 209 20.51 24.19 -3.95
CA ASN A 209 20.48 25.61 -4.29
C ASN A 209 21.87 26.22 -4.55
N GLY A 210 22.95 25.42 -4.63
CA GLY A 210 24.29 25.99 -4.79
C GLY A 210 25.44 25.09 -5.27
N GLN A 211 25.22 23.83 -5.66
CA GLN A 211 26.26 23.03 -6.32
C GLN A 211 25.69 22.22 -7.48
N GLU A 212 26.30 22.40 -8.66
CA GLU A 212 26.02 21.75 -9.95
C GLU A 212 26.04 20.20 -9.92
N ASN A 213 26.25 19.54 -8.78
CA ASN A 213 26.59 18.13 -8.74
C ASN A 213 25.39 17.16 -8.72
N LEU A 214 24.22 17.50 -8.16
CA LEU A 214 23.09 16.55 -8.11
C LEU A 214 22.12 16.71 -9.28
N ALA A 215 21.76 17.95 -9.64
CA ALA A 215 20.90 18.23 -10.78
C ALA A 215 21.52 17.70 -12.08
N THR A 216 22.84 17.89 -12.27
CA THR A 216 23.59 17.38 -13.43
C THR A 216 23.74 15.86 -13.42
N ARG A 217 23.92 15.22 -12.26
CA ARG A 217 23.96 13.74 -12.16
C ARG A 217 22.61 13.10 -12.47
N LEU A 218 21.51 13.69 -11.97
CA LEU A 218 20.16 13.18 -12.22
C LEU A 218 19.69 13.45 -13.67
N THR A 219 20.06 14.59 -14.27
CA THR A 219 19.80 14.85 -15.70
C THR A 219 20.70 14.03 -16.63
N GLN A 220 21.98 13.80 -16.30
CA GLN A 220 22.86 12.91 -17.09
C GLN A 220 22.39 11.44 -17.07
N CYS A 221 21.78 10.98 -15.98
CA CYS A 221 21.10 9.68 -15.93
C CYS A 221 19.91 9.59 -16.89
N ASN A 222 19.22 10.71 -17.17
CA ASN A 222 18.12 10.73 -18.14
C ASN A 222 18.60 10.88 -19.59
N ALA A 223 19.70 11.59 -19.85
CA ALA A 223 20.21 11.85 -21.20
C ALA A 223 21.01 10.69 -21.83
N LYS A 224 21.62 9.78 -21.04
CA LYS A 224 22.43 8.66 -21.56
C LYS A 224 21.63 7.43 -22.04
N SER A 225 20.33 7.57 -22.26
CA SER A 225 19.47 6.43 -22.65
C SER A 225 18.32 6.81 -23.60
N MET A 226 18.49 7.90 -24.36
CA MET A 226 17.85 8.06 -25.67
C MET A 226 18.85 7.60 -26.73
#